data_AF-A0A4Z1CJ55-F1
#
_entry.id   AF-A0A4Z1CJ55-F1
#
_cell.length_a   1.000
_cell.length_b   1.000
_cell.length_c   1.000
_cell.angle_alpha   90.00
_cell.angle_beta   90.00
_cell.angle_gamma   90.00
#
_symmetry.space_group_name_H-M   'P 1'
#
loop_
_entity.id
_entity.type
_entity.pdbx_description
1 polymer ?
#
loop_
_entity_poly.entity_id
_entity_poly.type
_entity_poly.pdbx_seq_one_letter_code
_entity_poly.pdbx_strand_id
1 'polypeptide(L)'
;MLIKTQRKRALSLEEPLLHPDHARPKTRREFIAQGFMAGAATLSTAAMFNLLTPGRAMALSEDLENRKGDCNISTLTGGKVPFICFDLAGGANMVGSNVLMGKSGGQLDFLSTAGYNKLGLPGDMLPNQPQFVNQEFGLAFHSDSGFLRGMQDSTSIGARAFINGAVIAARSENDTGNNPHNPMYGILKAGADGQLLSLVGSQSSESGGNSMAPMSLINPKARPTKVDRPTDATGLVDVGDLTAILNQSDAVSVLESIRNISLDKINLATVNTGLPNDAEIKSQVDCSYIKSAYLIEEFGDPSTVDPALDTDIVGASGIFTDAEFFANNRQAREFRKTASVMKLVQNRYAGAGTVTLGGYDYHTGERATGEDRDYLAGRCMGACLEYAHRVGAPLMLYVFSDGSVSSNGRIDDSEGGRGKGEWTGDNQQTAASFYLVYNPTSRPVVRNQQIGYMRSDASVETASSPAANNVNQLVQTVVLNYMALNNEEGLFETTMAGHGLGGPSSRDRLVGIEPIV
;
A
#
# COMPACT_ATOMS: atom_id res chain seq x y z
N MET A 1 40.32 23.82 58.35
CA MET A 1 39.53 24.59 57.38
C MET A 1 39.03 23.63 56.31
N LEU A 2 37.76 23.21 56.39
CA LEU A 2 37.14 22.30 55.42
C LEU A 2 36.64 23.12 54.23
N ILE A 3 37.26 22.96 53.05
CA ILE A 3 36.79 23.60 51.81
C ILE A 3 35.61 22.75 51.29
N LYS A 4 34.39 23.27 51.38
CA LYS A 4 33.22 22.68 50.70
C LYS A 4 33.36 22.92 49.20
N THR A 5 33.41 21.85 48.41
CA THR A 5 33.27 21.93 46.95
C THR A 5 31.87 22.39 46.58
N GLN A 6 31.76 23.47 45.79
CA GLN A 6 30.48 23.95 45.25
C GLN A 6 29.79 22.87 44.40
N ARG A 7 28.46 22.75 44.53
CA ARG A 7 27.64 21.93 43.64
C ARG A 7 27.65 22.53 42.23
N LYS A 8 27.82 21.68 41.20
CA LYS A 8 27.76 22.10 39.79
C LYS A 8 26.39 22.70 39.47
N ARG A 9 26.40 23.79 38.71
CA ARG A 9 25.21 24.49 38.19
C ARG A 9 24.36 23.55 37.34
N ALA A 10 23.03 23.67 37.43
CA ALA A 10 22.11 22.97 36.54
C ALA A 10 22.22 23.53 35.11
N LEU A 11 22.33 22.64 34.11
CA LEU A 11 22.44 22.99 32.70
C LEU A 11 21.13 23.64 32.19
N SER A 12 21.23 24.60 31.27
CA SER A 12 20.05 25.19 30.62
C SER A 12 19.39 24.22 29.62
N LEU A 13 18.15 24.51 29.22
CA LEU A 13 17.37 23.66 28.31
C LEU A 13 18.01 23.46 26.93
N GLU A 14 18.93 24.34 26.54
CA GLU A 14 19.64 24.31 25.24
C GLU A 14 21.12 23.92 25.39
N GLU A 15 21.56 23.59 26.61
CA GLU A 15 22.97 23.26 26.87
C GLU A 15 23.25 21.77 26.58
N PRO A 16 24.24 21.45 25.72
CA PRO A 16 24.52 20.06 25.36
C PRO A 16 25.06 19.28 26.57
N LEU A 17 24.50 18.08 26.78
CA LEU A 17 24.96 17.14 27.80
C LEU A 17 26.31 16.54 27.38
N LEU A 18 27.38 16.89 28.08
CA LEU A 18 28.73 16.36 27.82
C LEU A 18 29.05 15.23 28.81
N HIS A 19 29.32 14.03 28.29
CA HIS A 19 29.76 12.89 29.09
C HIS A 19 31.22 13.12 29.56
N PRO A 20 31.54 12.97 30.86
CA PRO A 20 32.85 13.31 31.40
C PRO A 20 34.03 12.51 30.81
N ASP A 21 33.74 11.36 30.19
CA ASP A 21 34.77 10.41 29.72
C ASP A 21 35.11 10.54 28.21
N HIS A 22 34.51 11.48 27.50
CA HIS A 22 34.84 11.75 26.09
C HIS A 22 35.44 13.16 25.94
N ALA A 23 36.77 13.23 25.94
CA ALA A 23 37.48 14.47 25.63
C ALA A 23 37.30 14.84 24.15
N ARG A 24 36.94 16.10 23.88
CA ARG A 24 36.94 16.64 22.51
C ARG A 24 38.37 16.56 21.95
N PRO A 25 38.57 16.15 20.68
CA PRO A 25 39.89 16.13 20.07
C PRO A 25 40.44 17.56 20.04
N LYS A 26 41.61 17.76 20.65
CA LYS A 26 42.26 19.08 20.79
C LYS A 26 43.37 19.27 19.77
N THR A 27 43.81 18.19 19.13
CA THR A 27 44.86 18.22 18.12
C THR A 27 44.40 17.64 16.79
N ARG A 28 45.02 18.11 15.71
CA ARG A 28 44.77 17.62 14.34
C ARG A 28 44.98 16.10 14.22
N ARG A 29 45.90 15.53 15.02
CA ARG A 29 46.17 14.08 15.09
C ARG A 29 45.04 13.30 15.76
N GLU A 30 44.46 13.84 16.85
CA GLU A 30 43.34 13.22 17.55
C GLU A 30 42.05 13.25 16.72
N PHE A 31 41.85 14.33 15.95
CA PHE A 31 40.74 14.43 15.00
C PHE A 31 40.84 13.37 13.88
N ILE A 32 42.05 13.16 13.36
CA ILE A 32 42.36 12.17 12.31
C ILE A 32 42.23 10.72 12.84
N ALA A 33 42.58 10.46 14.11
CA ALA A 33 42.52 9.15 14.72
C ALA A 33 41.10 8.65 15.08
N GLN A 34 40.11 9.54 15.15
CA GLN A 34 38.70 9.18 15.42
C GLN A 34 37.93 8.66 14.18
N GLY A 35 38.63 8.19 13.14
CA GLY A 35 38.02 7.49 11.99
C GLY A 35 37.98 8.28 10.68
N PHE A 36 38.40 9.53 10.65
CA PHE A 36 38.39 10.34 9.41
C PHE A 36 39.47 9.93 8.39
N MET A 37 40.54 9.25 8.81
CA MET A 37 41.56 8.72 7.88
C MET A 37 41.05 7.58 6.99
N ALA A 38 40.10 6.77 7.47
CA ALA A 38 39.50 5.71 6.66
C ALA A 38 38.60 6.29 5.54
N GLY A 39 37.97 7.44 5.77
CA GLY A 39 37.16 8.12 4.75
C GLY A 39 38.00 8.87 3.70
N ALA A 40 39.01 9.63 4.14
CA ALA A 40 39.77 10.51 3.25
C ALA A 40 40.71 9.77 2.27
N ALA A 41 41.30 8.64 2.68
CA ALA A 41 42.14 7.82 1.79
C ALA A 41 41.32 7.09 0.71
N THR A 42 40.05 6.78 1.01
CA THR A 42 39.08 6.19 0.08
C THR A 42 38.58 7.22 -0.94
N LEU A 43 38.44 8.49 -0.53
CA LEU A 43 38.02 9.58 -1.43
C LEU A 43 39.13 10.08 -2.38
N SER A 44 40.40 9.99 -1.98
CA SER A 44 41.52 10.49 -2.79
C SER A 44 42.04 9.50 -3.83
N THR A 45 41.69 8.22 -3.73
CA THR A 45 42.02 7.21 -4.75
C THR A 45 41.01 7.18 -5.91
N ALA A 46 39.75 7.57 -5.69
CA ALA A 46 38.73 7.67 -6.73
C ALA A 46 38.97 8.83 -7.72
N ALA A 47 39.62 9.92 -7.29
CA ALA A 47 39.81 11.11 -8.11
C ALA A 47 40.90 10.98 -9.20
N MET A 48 41.83 10.01 -9.10
CA MET A 48 42.91 9.85 -10.09
C MET A 48 42.58 8.94 -11.28
N PHE A 49 41.45 8.21 -11.26
CA PHE A 49 41.02 7.37 -12.38
C PHE A 49 40.03 8.04 -13.35
N ASN A 50 39.49 9.21 -13.01
CA ASN A 50 38.54 9.97 -13.85
C ASN A 50 39.18 10.71 -15.05
N LEU A 51 40.45 10.48 -15.35
CA LEU A 51 41.21 11.21 -16.39
C LEU A 51 41.43 10.43 -17.69
N LEU A 52 40.82 9.24 -17.86
CA LEU A 52 41.06 8.38 -19.04
C LEU A 52 39.81 7.83 -19.73
N THR A 53 38.59 8.21 -19.35
CA THR A 53 37.35 7.73 -19.99
C THR A 53 36.64 8.87 -20.73
N PRO A 54 36.45 8.78 -22.06
CA PRO A 54 35.67 9.78 -22.80
C PRO A 54 34.20 9.64 -22.46
N GLY A 55 33.58 10.77 -22.11
CA GLY A 55 32.18 10.88 -21.72
C GLY A 55 31.22 10.35 -22.79
N ARG A 56 30.51 9.29 -22.43
CA ARG A 56 29.17 8.98 -22.91
C ARG A 56 28.33 8.75 -21.66
N ALA A 57 27.10 9.25 -21.65
CA ALA A 57 26.13 8.89 -20.62
C ALA A 57 25.97 7.37 -20.69
N MET A 58 26.38 6.66 -19.64
CA MET A 58 26.26 5.22 -19.56
C MET A 58 25.11 4.91 -18.60
N ALA A 59 24.08 4.24 -19.14
CA ALA A 59 23.26 3.32 -18.36
C ALA A 59 24.17 2.23 -17.74
N LEU A 60 23.65 1.46 -16.79
CA LEU A 60 24.30 0.26 -16.28
C LEU A 60 24.93 -0.52 -17.44
N SER A 61 26.17 -0.98 -17.27
CA SER A 61 26.85 -1.72 -18.34
C SER A 61 25.99 -2.91 -18.82
N GLU A 62 26.03 -3.21 -20.11
CA GLU A 62 25.19 -4.26 -20.72
C GLU A 62 25.34 -5.63 -20.03
N ASP A 63 26.53 -5.94 -19.51
CA ASP A 63 26.79 -7.12 -18.69
C ASP A 63 25.97 -7.13 -17.40
N LEU A 64 25.87 -5.98 -16.72
CA LEU A 64 25.11 -5.84 -15.48
C LEU A 64 23.60 -5.85 -15.70
N GLU A 65 23.12 -5.25 -16.79
CA GLU A 65 21.71 -5.33 -17.19
C GLU A 65 21.25 -6.79 -17.32
N ASN A 66 22.05 -7.60 -18.02
CA ASN A 66 21.77 -9.02 -18.21
C ASN A 66 21.77 -9.82 -16.88
N ARG A 67 22.46 -9.32 -15.84
CA ARG A 67 22.55 -9.97 -14.53
C ARG A 67 21.49 -9.53 -13.53
N LYS A 68 20.62 -8.57 -13.86
CA LYS A 68 19.50 -8.16 -12.98
C LYS A 68 18.58 -9.33 -12.63
N GLY A 69 18.29 -10.19 -13.62
CA GLY A 69 17.47 -11.39 -13.44
C GLY A 69 18.08 -12.39 -12.44
N ASP A 70 19.38 -12.64 -12.54
CA ASP A 70 20.12 -13.53 -11.62
C ASP A 70 20.10 -13.03 -10.17
N CYS A 71 19.97 -11.71 -9.99
CA CYS A 71 19.96 -11.04 -8.70
C CYS A 71 18.54 -10.74 -8.17
N ASN A 72 17.50 -11.28 -8.82
CA ASN A 72 16.09 -11.01 -8.48
C ASN A 72 15.76 -9.50 -8.43
N ILE A 73 16.42 -8.70 -9.26
CA ILE A 73 16.08 -7.29 -9.45
C ILE A 73 14.91 -7.28 -10.44
N SER A 74 13.70 -7.19 -9.90
CA SER A 74 12.45 -7.19 -10.68
C SER A 74 12.37 -5.94 -11.54
N THR A 75 12.34 -6.07 -12.86
CA THR A 75 11.95 -4.99 -13.77
C THR A 75 10.41 -4.90 -13.82
N LEU A 76 9.84 -3.79 -14.32
CA LEU A 76 8.39 -3.50 -14.32
C LEU A 76 7.50 -4.63 -14.89
N THR A 77 8.06 -5.58 -15.64
CA THR A 77 7.34 -6.70 -16.28
C THR A 77 7.42 -8.03 -15.52
N GLY A 78 8.01 -8.09 -14.32
CA GLY A 78 8.07 -9.29 -13.47
C GLY A 78 7.83 -8.98 -11.99
N GLY A 79 6.96 -9.77 -11.34
CA GLY A 79 6.68 -9.63 -9.91
C GLY A 79 5.21 -9.87 -9.57
N LYS A 80 4.91 -9.98 -8.26
CA LYS A 80 3.53 -10.17 -7.79
C LYS A 80 2.63 -9.00 -8.20
N VAL A 81 1.33 -9.26 -8.24
CA VAL A 81 0.31 -8.23 -8.45
C VAL A 81 0.47 -7.14 -7.38
N PRO A 82 0.64 -5.85 -7.74
CA PRO A 82 0.63 -4.75 -6.78
C PRO A 82 -0.62 -4.77 -5.90
N PHE A 83 -0.45 -4.46 -4.60
CA PHE A 83 -1.55 -4.47 -3.63
C PHE A 83 -1.65 -3.13 -2.90
N ILE A 84 -2.81 -2.50 -3.01
CA ILE A 84 -3.12 -1.28 -2.25
C ILE A 84 -4.37 -1.56 -1.42
N CYS A 85 -4.33 -1.23 -0.13
CA CYS A 85 -5.53 -1.24 0.69
C CYS A 85 -5.93 0.16 1.19
N PHE A 86 -7.24 0.38 1.23
CA PHE A 86 -7.86 1.57 1.79
C PHE A 86 -8.44 1.24 3.16
N ASP A 87 -7.91 1.91 4.17
CA ASP A 87 -8.34 1.85 5.56
C ASP A 87 -9.23 3.06 5.83
N LEU A 88 -10.55 2.82 5.81
CA LEU A 88 -11.54 3.83 6.11
C LEU A 88 -11.70 3.91 7.62
N ALA A 89 -10.94 4.82 8.25
CA ALA A 89 -10.84 4.90 9.69
C ALA A 89 -12.17 5.34 10.31
N GLY A 90 -12.83 4.40 10.99
CA GLY A 90 -14.18 4.50 11.57
C GLY A 90 -15.17 3.51 10.95
N GLY A 91 -16.46 3.78 11.12
CA GLY A 91 -17.56 2.95 10.62
C GLY A 91 -18.09 3.38 9.24
N ALA A 92 -17.45 2.94 8.15
CA ALA A 92 -17.95 3.25 6.82
C ALA A 92 -19.19 2.43 6.44
N ASN A 93 -20.09 3.01 5.66
CA ASN A 93 -21.15 2.26 5.00
C ASN A 93 -20.61 1.57 3.73
N MET A 94 -20.04 0.38 3.89
CA MET A 94 -19.44 -0.34 2.76
C MET A 94 -20.48 -0.96 1.81
N VAL A 95 -21.62 -1.41 2.35
CA VAL A 95 -22.58 -2.26 1.63
C VAL A 95 -24.03 -1.77 1.73
N GLY A 96 -24.86 -2.13 0.75
CA GLY A 96 -26.23 -1.65 0.60
C GLY A 96 -26.27 -0.38 -0.22
N SER A 97 -26.02 0.78 0.41
CA SER A 97 -26.01 2.05 -0.33
C SER A 97 -24.70 2.32 -1.12
N ASN A 98 -23.66 1.49 -0.95
CA ASN A 98 -22.49 1.48 -1.81
C ASN A 98 -22.40 0.17 -2.60
N VAL A 99 -21.60 -0.80 -2.15
CA VAL A 99 -21.51 -2.12 -2.79
C VAL A 99 -22.76 -2.94 -2.47
N LEU A 100 -23.34 -3.65 -3.45
CA LEU A 100 -24.46 -4.54 -3.16
C LEU A 100 -23.96 -5.83 -2.50
N MET A 101 -24.64 -6.26 -1.44
CA MET A 101 -24.49 -7.58 -0.86
C MET A 101 -25.88 -8.17 -0.65
N GLY A 102 -26.04 -9.43 -1.05
CA GLY A 102 -27.30 -10.16 -0.94
C GLY A 102 -27.23 -11.28 0.08
N LYS A 103 -28.24 -12.15 0.03
CA LYS A 103 -28.29 -13.39 0.80
C LYS A 103 -27.43 -14.47 0.11
N SER A 104 -27.68 -15.74 0.41
CA SER A 104 -26.83 -16.85 -0.04
C SER A 104 -26.80 -17.05 -1.56
N GLY A 105 -27.73 -16.46 -2.33
CA GLY A 105 -27.73 -16.50 -3.79
C GLY A 105 -26.77 -15.52 -4.47
N GLY A 106 -25.99 -14.73 -3.73
CA GLY A 106 -25.03 -13.75 -4.26
C GLY A 106 -25.55 -12.30 -4.24
N GLN A 107 -24.82 -11.37 -4.85
CA GLN A 107 -25.10 -9.92 -4.73
C GLN A 107 -26.51 -9.51 -5.15
N LEU A 108 -27.09 -10.23 -6.12
CA LEU A 108 -28.42 -9.95 -6.67
C LEU A 108 -29.55 -10.73 -5.97
N ASP A 109 -29.23 -11.57 -4.99
CA ASP A 109 -30.23 -12.17 -4.10
C ASP A 109 -30.59 -11.18 -2.99
N PHE A 110 -31.35 -10.17 -3.39
CA PHE A 110 -31.58 -8.95 -2.62
C PHE A 110 -32.20 -9.17 -1.23
N LEU A 111 -31.87 -8.24 -0.33
CA LEU A 111 -32.36 -8.19 1.05
C LEU A 111 -33.82 -7.71 1.12
N SER A 112 -34.44 -7.76 2.30
CA SER A 112 -35.76 -7.16 2.51
C SER A 112 -35.69 -5.64 2.47
N THR A 113 -36.83 -4.97 2.26
CA THR A 113 -36.96 -3.51 2.39
C THR A 113 -36.45 -3.01 3.74
N ALA A 114 -36.74 -3.73 4.83
CA ALA A 114 -36.24 -3.38 6.17
C ALA A 114 -34.72 -3.53 6.27
N GLY A 115 -34.14 -4.56 5.65
CA GLY A 115 -32.69 -4.74 5.57
C GLY A 115 -32.01 -3.59 4.81
N TYR A 116 -32.55 -3.19 3.66
CA TYR A 116 -32.02 -2.04 2.92
C TYR A 116 -32.22 -0.71 3.65
N ASN A 117 -33.34 -0.55 4.37
CA ASN A 117 -33.56 0.62 5.22
C ASN A 117 -32.49 0.72 6.32
N LYS A 118 -32.12 -0.40 6.96
CA LYS A 118 -30.99 -0.47 7.90
C LYS A 118 -29.66 -0.08 7.25
N LEU A 119 -29.47 -0.38 5.97
CA LEU A 119 -28.31 0.02 5.15
C LEU A 119 -28.47 1.42 4.50
N GLY A 120 -29.43 2.21 4.97
CA GLY A 120 -29.61 3.60 4.57
C GLY A 120 -30.29 3.83 3.22
N LEU A 121 -30.96 2.81 2.65
CA LEU A 121 -31.75 2.97 1.42
C LEU A 121 -33.25 2.99 1.71
N PRO A 122 -34.00 4.01 1.24
CA PRO A 122 -35.45 4.05 1.35
C PRO A 122 -36.13 3.04 0.42
N GLY A 123 -37.43 2.81 0.64
CA GLY A 123 -38.21 1.80 -0.09
C GLY A 123 -38.40 2.08 -1.59
N ASP A 124 -38.17 3.30 -2.03
CA ASP A 124 -38.22 3.74 -3.42
C ASP A 124 -36.86 3.73 -4.13
N MET A 125 -35.76 3.47 -3.40
CA MET A 125 -34.39 3.32 -3.93
C MET A 125 -33.85 1.90 -3.75
N LEU A 126 -34.70 0.88 -3.88
CA LEU A 126 -34.31 -0.50 -3.63
C LEU A 126 -33.63 -1.13 -4.86
N PRO A 127 -32.55 -1.93 -4.69
CA PRO A 127 -31.87 -2.64 -5.79
C PRO A 127 -32.73 -3.65 -6.57
N ASN A 128 -33.90 -4.04 -6.04
CA ASN A 128 -34.84 -4.87 -6.79
C ASN A 128 -35.44 -4.16 -8.00
N GLN A 129 -35.28 -2.83 -8.09
CA GLN A 129 -35.57 -2.06 -9.29
C GLN A 129 -34.27 -1.90 -10.10
N PRO A 130 -34.21 -2.39 -11.36
CA PRO A 130 -32.94 -2.48 -12.11
C PRO A 130 -32.16 -1.17 -12.27
N GLN A 131 -32.82 0.00 -12.23
CA GLN A 131 -32.16 1.30 -12.32
C GLN A 131 -31.26 1.62 -11.11
N PHE A 132 -31.43 0.90 -10.00
CA PHE A 132 -30.62 1.05 -8.78
C PHE A 132 -29.43 0.09 -8.72
N VAL A 133 -29.13 -0.62 -9.81
CA VAL A 133 -27.99 -1.54 -9.91
C VAL A 133 -27.04 -1.05 -11.01
N ASN A 134 -25.76 -0.90 -10.68
CA ASN A 134 -24.69 -0.62 -11.64
C ASN A 134 -23.58 -1.68 -11.50
N GLN A 135 -23.10 -2.19 -12.63
CA GLN A 135 -22.05 -3.23 -12.70
C GLN A 135 -20.92 -2.84 -13.68
N GLU A 136 -20.71 -1.54 -13.92
CA GLU A 136 -19.67 -1.05 -14.84
C GLU A 136 -18.28 -1.56 -14.44
N PHE A 137 -17.99 -1.64 -13.14
CA PHE A 137 -16.74 -2.15 -12.57
C PHE A 137 -16.75 -3.67 -12.31
N GLY A 138 -17.71 -4.40 -12.87
CA GLY A 138 -17.91 -5.84 -12.67
C GLY A 138 -18.62 -6.17 -11.36
N LEU A 139 -18.11 -5.68 -10.22
CA LEU A 139 -18.78 -5.77 -8.92
C LEU A 139 -20.08 -4.95 -8.92
N ALA A 140 -21.15 -5.47 -8.32
CA ALA A 140 -22.42 -4.75 -8.28
C ALA A 140 -22.43 -3.64 -7.20
N PHE A 141 -22.80 -2.42 -7.60
CA PHE A 141 -23.00 -1.25 -6.75
C PHE A 141 -24.45 -0.77 -6.83
N HIS A 142 -24.92 -0.10 -5.77
CA HIS A 142 -26.08 0.76 -5.88
C HIS A 142 -25.76 1.88 -6.88
N SER A 143 -26.63 2.16 -7.84
CA SER A 143 -26.33 3.15 -8.91
C SER A 143 -26.10 4.56 -8.38
N ASP A 144 -26.67 4.87 -7.21
CA ASP A 144 -26.44 6.13 -6.49
C ASP A 144 -25.34 6.05 -5.41
N SER A 145 -24.40 5.13 -5.51
CA SER A 145 -23.30 4.97 -4.54
C SER A 145 -22.31 6.15 -4.58
N GLY A 146 -21.89 6.64 -3.41
CA GLY A 146 -20.81 7.62 -3.29
C GLY A 146 -19.49 7.07 -3.80
N PHE A 147 -19.12 5.84 -3.41
CA PHE A 147 -17.95 5.14 -3.95
C PHE A 147 -17.99 5.05 -5.47
N LEU A 148 -19.12 4.61 -6.05
CA LEU A 148 -19.28 4.45 -7.49
C LEU A 148 -19.08 5.77 -8.23
N ARG A 149 -19.75 6.85 -7.80
CA ARG A 149 -19.62 8.18 -8.43
C ARG A 149 -18.18 8.67 -8.39
N GLY A 150 -17.52 8.56 -7.24
CA GLY A 150 -16.12 8.96 -7.12
C GLY A 150 -15.21 8.12 -8.02
N MET A 151 -15.42 6.80 -8.10
CA MET A 151 -14.63 5.97 -9.01
C MET A 151 -14.87 6.33 -10.48
N GLN A 152 -16.10 6.62 -10.88
CA GLN A 152 -16.43 7.04 -12.24
C GLN A 152 -15.76 8.37 -12.61
N ASP A 153 -15.73 9.33 -11.70
CA ASP A 153 -15.07 10.64 -11.93
C ASP A 153 -13.55 10.55 -12.04
N SER A 154 -12.95 9.49 -11.50
CA SER A 154 -11.50 9.26 -11.55
C SER A 154 -11.06 8.19 -12.56
N THR A 155 -11.99 7.55 -13.28
CA THR A 155 -11.67 6.47 -14.24
C THR A 155 -12.27 6.71 -15.62
N SER A 156 -11.49 6.34 -16.63
CA SER A 156 -11.94 6.25 -18.01
C SER A 156 -12.88 5.05 -18.21
N ILE A 157 -13.77 5.13 -19.22
CA ILE A 157 -14.61 3.98 -19.61
C ILE A 157 -13.74 2.77 -20.02
N GLY A 158 -12.57 3.04 -20.62
CA GLY A 158 -11.57 2.03 -20.96
C GLY A 158 -11.11 1.24 -19.75
N ALA A 159 -10.66 1.92 -18.68
CA ALA A 159 -10.23 1.26 -17.44
C ALA A 159 -11.33 0.39 -16.82
N ARG A 160 -12.58 0.90 -16.76
CA ARG A 160 -13.74 0.19 -16.18
C ARG A 160 -13.98 -1.18 -16.81
N ALA A 161 -13.74 -1.30 -18.12
CA ALA A 161 -13.93 -2.57 -18.84
C ALA A 161 -13.03 -3.70 -18.30
N PHE A 162 -11.89 -3.39 -17.69
CA PHE A 162 -10.87 -4.33 -17.23
C PHE A 162 -10.89 -4.53 -15.70
N ILE A 163 -11.96 -4.11 -15.04
CA ILE A 163 -12.12 -4.22 -13.58
C ILE A 163 -13.21 -5.23 -13.24
N ASN A 164 -12.95 -6.02 -12.20
CA ASN A 164 -13.94 -6.84 -11.52
C ASN A 164 -13.59 -6.96 -10.04
N GLY A 165 -14.40 -7.61 -9.22
CA GLY A 165 -14.09 -7.76 -7.80
C GLY A 165 -15.04 -8.68 -7.07
N ALA A 166 -14.84 -8.78 -5.75
CA ALA A 166 -15.73 -9.52 -4.86
C ALA A 166 -15.95 -8.75 -3.56
N VAL A 167 -17.12 -8.96 -2.97
CA VAL A 167 -17.48 -8.44 -1.65
C VAL A 167 -17.42 -9.56 -0.61
N ILE A 168 -16.97 -9.24 0.60
CA ILE A 168 -16.74 -10.19 1.68
C ILE A 168 -17.59 -9.79 2.88
N ALA A 169 -18.51 -10.66 3.28
CA ALA A 169 -19.25 -10.50 4.52
C ALA A 169 -18.29 -10.70 5.69
N ALA A 170 -18.18 -9.71 6.57
CA ALA A 170 -17.25 -9.73 7.68
C ALA A 170 -17.81 -8.95 8.86
N ARG A 171 -17.79 -9.52 10.06
CA ARG A 171 -18.04 -8.71 11.26
C ARG A 171 -16.81 -7.88 11.59
N SER A 172 -17.02 -6.61 11.91
CA SER A 172 -16.03 -5.77 12.56
C SER A 172 -16.53 -5.44 13.95
N GLU A 173 -15.67 -5.50 14.97
CA GLU A 173 -15.98 -4.81 16.22
C GLU A 173 -15.98 -3.30 15.93
N ASN A 174 -16.79 -2.52 16.64
CA ASN A 174 -16.87 -1.08 16.42
C ASN A 174 -15.96 -0.37 17.42
N ASP A 175 -15.30 0.71 16.96
CA ASP A 175 -14.67 1.73 17.81
C ASP A 175 -13.60 1.20 18.77
N THR A 176 -12.62 0.45 18.26
CA THR A 176 -11.47 0.04 19.10
C THR A 176 -10.11 0.37 18.53
N GLY A 177 -9.95 0.72 17.25
CA GLY A 177 -8.63 0.86 16.62
C GLY A 177 -7.78 -0.43 16.65
N ASN A 178 -8.27 -1.48 17.30
CA ASN A 178 -7.56 -2.69 17.65
C ASN A 178 -7.96 -3.86 16.74
N ASN A 179 -8.93 -3.66 15.84
CA ASN A 179 -9.31 -4.70 14.91
C ASN A 179 -8.15 -4.99 13.94
N PRO A 180 -7.70 -6.25 13.85
CA PRO A 180 -6.56 -6.61 13.02
C PRO A 180 -6.96 -6.74 11.54
N HIS A 181 -7.48 -5.67 10.93
CA HIS A 181 -7.99 -5.67 9.55
C HIS A 181 -6.91 -5.51 8.48
N ASN A 182 -5.75 -4.97 8.84
CA ASN A 182 -4.74 -4.62 7.86
C ASN A 182 -3.96 -5.87 7.38
N PRO A 183 -4.02 -6.21 6.07
CA PRO A 183 -3.44 -7.45 5.57
C PRO A 183 -1.96 -7.34 5.14
N MET A 184 -1.34 -6.16 5.25
CA MET A 184 -0.07 -5.83 4.59
C MET A 184 1.06 -6.82 4.87
N TYR A 185 1.24 -7.24 6.13
CA TYR A 185 2.26 -8.25 6.44
C TYR A 185 1.96 -9.63 5.86
N GLY A 186 0.68 -10.00 5.75
CA GLY A 186 0.27 -11.23 5.08
C GLY A 186 0.53 -11.17 3.56
N ILE A 187 0.32 -10.01 2.96
CA ILE A 187 0.62 -9.75 1.54
C ILE A 187 2.14 -9.80 1.29
N LEU A 188 2.94 -9.18 2.15
CA LEU A 188 4.41 -9.32 2.10
C LEU A 188 4.85 -10.78 2.25
N LYS A 189 4.24 -11.51 3.20
CA LYS A 189 4.53 -12.93 3.43
C LYS A 189 4.18 -13.79 2.19
N ALA A 190 3.19 -13.36 1.40
CA ALA A 190 2.84 -13.96 0.11
C ALA A 190 3.79 -13.53 -1.04
N GLY A 191 4.86 -12.79 -0.74
CA GLY A 191 5.93 -12.46 -1.70
C GLY A 191 5.80 -11.10 -2.37
N ALA A 192 4.88 -10.24 -1.91
CA ALA A 192 4.75 -8.88 -2.40
C ALA A 192 5.87 -7.98 -1.81
N ASP A 193 7.01 -7.92 -2.49
CA ASP A 193 8.15 -7.08 -2.08
C ASP A 193 8.53 -6.10 -3.19
N GLY A 194 8.91 -4.88 -2.80
CA GLY A 194 9.24 -3.80 -3.72
C GLY A 194 10.74 -3.63 -3.93
N GLN A 195 11.12 -2.91 -4.98
CA GLN A 195 12.53 -2.64 -5.27
C GLN A 195 13.20 -1.78 -4.19
N LEU A 196 12.48 -0.76 -3.70
CA LEU A 196 12.97 0.22 -2.74
C LEU A 196 12.47 -0.09 -1.32
N LEU A 197 11.19 -0.43 -1.18
CA LEU A 197 10.52 -0.64 0.10
C LEU A 197 9.67 -1.91 0.06
N SER A 198 9.62 -2.66 1.16
CA SER A 198 8.69 -3.78 1.27
C SER A 198 7.26 -3.28 1.43
N LEU A 199 7.01 -2.38 2.38
CA LEU A 199 5.67 -1.87 2.68
C LEU A 199 5.68 -0.35 2.87
N VAL A 200 4.63 0.31 2.41
CA VAL A 200 4.37 1.74 2.66
C VAL A 200 3.00 1.95 3.29
N GLY A 201 2.85 3.03 4.06
CA GLY A 201 1.58 3.38 4.68
C GLY A 201 1.45 4.87 4.92
N SER A 202 0.23 5.38 4.88
CA SER A 202 0.00 6.81 5.11
C SER A 202 -0.01 7.23 6.60
N GLN A 203 0.07 6.27 7.52
CA GLN A 203 0.12 6.50 8.96
C GLN A 203 1.42 5.99 9.57
N SER A 204 1.88 6.64 10.64
CA SER A 204 3.04 6.20 11.42
C SER A 204 2.62 5.16 12.46
N SER A 205 2.22 3.97 12.01
CA SER A 205 1.75 2.86 12.86
C SER A 205 2.42 1.54 12.46
N GLU A 206 2.24 0.49 13.27
CA GLU A 206 2.79 -0.84 12.97
C GLU A 206 2.24 -1.44 11.67
N SER A 207 1.02 -1.09 11.28
CA SER A 207 0.38 -1.54 10.03
C SER A 207 0.53 -0.57 8.87
N GLY A 208 1.03 0.65 9.11
CA GLY A 208 1.00 1.74 8.15
C GLY A 208 -0.39 2.37 7.95
N GLY A 209 -1.42 1.89 8.66
CA GLY A 209 -2.80 2.38 8.64
C GLY A 209 -3.35 2.77 10.02
N ASN A 210 -4.66 3.00 10.10
CA ASN A 210 -5.39 3.18 11.36
C ASN A 210 -5.61 1.84 12.07
N SER A 211 -6.08 0.84 11.32
CA SER A 211 -6.39 -0.49 11.81
C SER A 211 -5.12 -1.31 12.02
N MET A 212 -5.09 -2.13 13.07
CA MET A 212 -3.95 -3.00 13.36
C MET A 212 -3.77 -4.09 12.30
N ALA A 213 -2.57 -4.66 12.23
CA ALA A 213 -2.33 -5.92 11.52
C ALA A 213 -2.47 -7.11 12.49
N PRO A 214 -2.84 -8.31 12.01
CA PRO A 214 -2.84 -9.51 12.84
C PRO A 214 -1.49 -9.76 13.50
N MET A 215 -1.48 -9.89 14.83
CA MET A 215 -0.25 -10.03 15.64
C MET A 215 0.64 -11.19 15.17
N SER A 216 0.04 -12.29 14.69
CA SER A 216 0.78 -13.46 14.19
C SER A 216 1.50 -13.22 12.85
N LEU A 217 1.19 -12.13 12.15
CA LEU A 217 1.77 -11.79 10.85
C LEU A 217 2.81 -10.67 10.94
N ILE A 218 2.80 -9.87 12.02
CA ILE A 218 3.70 -8.72 12.16
C ILE A 218 5.16 -9.16 11.99
N ASN A 219 5.85 -8.50 11.06
CA ASN A 219 7.28 -8.63 10.86
C ASN A 219 7.97 -7.29 11.15
N PRO A 220 8.61 -7.13 12.33
CA PRO A 220 9.25 -5.87 12.71
C PRO A 220 10.35 -5.40 11.76
N LYS A 221 10.94 -6.31 10.96
CA LYS A 221 11.97 -5.96 9.97
C LYS A 221 11.41 -5.25 8.74
N ALA A 222 10.11 -5.38 8.49
CA ALA A 222 9.44 -4.84 7.31
C ALA A 222 8.34 -3.86 7.70
N ARG A 223 8.53 -3.11 8.79
CA ARG A 223 7.55 -2.12 9.23
C ARG A 223 7.29 -1.10 8.12
N PRO A 224 6.03 -0.78 7.77
CA PRO A 224 5.72 0.14 6.69
C PRO A 224 6.38 1.50 6.86
N THR A 225 6.97 2.01 5.78
CA THR A 225 7.51 3.37 5.72
C THR A 225 6.36 4.36 5.55
N LYS A 226 6.36 5.41 6.38
CA LYS A 226 5.31 6.43 6.34
C LYS A 226 5.47 7.32 5.09
N VAL A 227 4.44 7.35 4.24
CA VAL A 227 4.36 8.23 3.06
C VAL A 227 2.96 8.82 2.98
N ASP A 228 2.80 10.12 3.25
CA ASP A 228 1.49 10.79 3.20
C ASP A 228 1.40 12.00 2.26
N ARG A 229 2.49 12.34 1.58
CA ARG A 229 2.59 13.46 0.63
C ARG A 229 3.74 13.26 -0.38
N PRO A 230 3.75 14.00 -1.51
CA PRO A 230 4.77 13.87 -2.55
C PRO A 230 6.21 14.02 -2.02
N THR A 231 6.44 14.97 -1.12
CA THR A 231 7.78 15.20 -0.55
C THR A 231 8.31 14.05 0.31
N ASP A 232 7.42 13.21 0.86
CA ASP A 232 7.84 12.01 1.58
C ASP A 232 8.36 10.96 0.59
N ALA A 233 7.73 10.83 -0.58
CA ALA A 233 8.15 9.90 -1.64
C ALA A 233 9.50 10.32 -2.24
N THR A 234 9.66 11.61 -2.58
CA THR A 234 10.94 12.13 -3.10
C THR A 234 12.05 12.03 -2.07
N GLY A 235 11.74 12.22 -0.78
CA GLY A 235 12.70 12.07 0.31
C GLY A 235 13.23 10.64 0.52
N LEU A 236 12.61 9.62 -0.08
CA LEU A 236 13.12 8.24 -0.02
C LEU A 236 14.40 8.03 -0.83
N VAL A 237 14.57 8.84 -1.88
CA VAL A 237 15.60 8.65 -2.90
C VAL A 237 16.53 9.86 -3.02
N ASP A 238 16.23 10.94 -2.30
CA ASP A 238 17.10 12.09 -2.17
C ASP A 238 18.36 11.70 -1.36
N VAL A 239 19.39 11.26 -2.10
CA VAL A 239 20.71 10.88 -1.58
C VAL A 239 21.57 12.09 -1.21
N GLY A 240 20.92 13.17 -0.76
CA GLY A 240 21.49 14.47 -0.42
C GLY A 240 22.97 14.39 -0.06
N ASP A 241 23.79 14.99 -0.92
CA ASP A 241 25.27 15.12 -0.87
C ASP A 241 26.08 14.18 -1.80
N LEU A 242 25.59 13.01 -2.23
CA LEU A 242 26.35 12.16 -3.17
C LEU A 242 26.26 12.67 -4.62
N THR A 243 25.06 13.09 -5.05
CA THR A 243 24.84 13.70 -6.38
C THR A 243 25.33 15.16 -6.47
N ALA A 244 25.59 15.79 -5.33
CA ALA A 244 26.20 17.13 -5.26
C ALA A 244 27.70 17.09 -5.57
N ILE A 245 28.34 15.91 -5.45
CA ILE A 245 29.77 15.70 -5.68
C ILE A 245 30.03 14.99 -7.02
N LEU A 246 29.14 14.07 -7.42
CA LEU A 246 29.21 13.32 -8.68
C LEU A 246 27.86 13.42 -9.39
N ASN A 247 27.81 13.58 -10.72
CA ASN A 247 26.53 13.39 -11.41
C ASN A 247 26.09 11.90 -11.32
N GLN A 248 24.82 11.62 -11.59
CA GLN A 248 24.24 10.28 -11.47
C GLN A 248 25.04 9.21 -12.24
N SER A 249 25.48 9.51 -13.47
CA SER A 249 26.28 8.59 -14.28
C SER A 249 27.67 8.30 -13.70
N ASP A 250 28.31 9.31 -13.09
CA ASP A 250 29.60 9.15 -12.44
C ASP A 250 29.45 8.30 -11.17
N ALA A 251 28.36 8.46 -10.42
CA ALA A 251 28.06 7.64 -9.25
C ALA A 251 27.85 6.16 -9.62
N VAL A 252 27.11 5.88 -10.70
CA VAL A 252 26.95 4.52 -11.25
C VAL A 252 28.32 3.94 -11.65
N SER A 253 29.12 4.69 -12.41
CA SER A 253 30.45 4.24 -12.87
C SER A 253 31.41 3.93 -11.70
N VAL A 254 31.36 4.72 -10.62
CA VAL A 254 32.14 4.48 -9.40
C VAL A 254 31.67 3.19 -8.70
N LEU A 255 30.36 2.96 -8.59
CA LEU A 255 29.84 1.73 -8.00
C LEU A 255 30.17 0.48 -8.83
N GLU A 256 30.10 0.56 -10.16
CA GLU A 256 30.55 -0.52 -11.05
C GLU A 256 32.04 -0.82 -10.85
N SER A 257 32.87 0.20 -10.70
CA SER A 257 34.30 0.04 -10.43
C SER A 257 34.56 -0.61 -9.07
N ILE A 258 33.86 -0.16 -8.02
CA ILE A 258 33.94 -0.75 -6.66
C ILE A 258 33.51 -2.22 -6.70
N ARG A 259 32.40 -2.52 -7.40
CA ARG A 259 31.92 -3.89 -7.60
C ARG A 259 32.98 -4.76 -8.27
N ASN A 260 33.54 -4.32 -9.39
CA ASN A 260 34.51 -5.12 -10.15
C ASN A 260 35.77 -5.41 -9.30
N ILE A 261 36.28 -4.42 -8.56
CA ILE A 261 37.39 -4.62 -7.62
C ILE A 261 37.00 -5.60 -6.49
N SER A 262 35.79 -5.49 -5.95
CA SER A 262 35.28 -6.40 -4.92
C SER A 262 35.12 -7.83 -5.44
N LEU A 263 34.61 -8.00 -6.65
CA LEU A 263 34.46 -9.28 -7.32
C LEU A 263 35.81 -9.94 -7.57
N ASP A 264 36.77 -9.20 -8.12
CA ASP A 264 38.13 -9.70 -8.36
C ASP A 264 38.76 -10.21 -7.06
N LYS A 265 38.57 -9.48 -5.95
CA LYS A 265 39.04 -9.91 -4.63
C LYS A 265 38.31 -11.14 -4.09
N ILE A 266 36.98 -11.17 -4.22
CA ILE A 266 36.15 -12.28 -3.72
C ILE A 266 36.41 -13.59 -4.50
N ASN A 267 36.75 -13.47 -5.78
CA ASN A 267 37.10 -14.58 -6.66
C ASN A 267 38.55 -15.07 -6.49
N LEU A 268 39.37 -14.40 -5.67
CA LEU A 268 40.66 -14.95 -5.27
C LEU A 268 40.44 -16.23 -4.46
N ALA A 269 41.14 -17.30 -4.82
CA ALA A 269 41.05 -18.60 -4.14
C ALA A 269 41.36 -18.55 -2.63
N THR A 270 41.98 -17.46 -2.15
CA THR A 270 42.30 -17.20 -0.75
C THR A 270 41.13 -16.62 0.06
N VAL A 271 40.09 -16.08 -0.60
CA VAL A 271 38.91 -15.54 0.09
C VAL A 271 37.86 -16.65 0.18
N ASN A 272 37.64 -17.15 1.39
CA ASN A 272 36.64 -18.16 1.70
C ASN A 272 35.97 -17.77 3.03
N THR A 273 34.64 -17.73 3.02
CA THR A 273 33.80 -17.43 4.20
C THR A 273 33.89 -18.50 5.29
N GLY A 274 34.38 -19.70 4.95
CA GLY A 274 34.43 -20.86 5.84
C GLY A 274 33.08 -21.54 6.04
N LEU A 275 32.05 -21.10 5.30
CA LEU A 275 30.68 -21.61 5.40
C LEU A 275 30.36 -22.60 4.26
N PRO A 276 29.46 -23.58 4.48
CA PRO A 276 29.06 -24.53 3.44
C PRO A 276 28.46 -23.88 2.19
N ASN A 277 27.93 -22.66 2.31
CA ASN A 277 27.30 -21.88 1.24
C ASN A 277 28.16 -20.70 0.77
N ASP A 278 29.50 -20.83 0.81
CA ASP A 278 30.46 -19.79 0.39
C ASP A 278 30.13 -19.16 -0.97
N ALA A 279 29.86 -19.98 -1.99
CA ALA A 279 29.54 -19.49 -3.33
C ALA A 279 28.25 -18.64 -3.36
N GLU A 280 27.23 -19.02 -2.58
CA GLU A 280 25.97 -18.29 -2.49
C GLU A 280 26.17 -16.93 -1.80
N ILE A 281 26.94 -16.89 -0.72
CA ILE A 281 27.26 -15.63 -0.02
C ILE A 281 28.01 -14.67 -0.94
N LYS A 282 28.99 -15.18 -1.70
CA LYS A 282 29.73 -14.37 -2.67
C LYS A 282 28.82 -13.82 -3.77
N SER A 283 27.90 -14.65 -4.26
CA SER A 283 26.87 -14.22 -5.22
C SER A 283 25.94 -13.15 -4.64
N GLN A 284 25.54 -13.26 -3.37
CA GLN A 284 24.71 -12.26 -2.71
C GLN A 284 25.43 -10.92 -2.54
N VAL A 285 26.73 -10.94 -2.22
CA VAL A 285 27.54 -9.71 -2.12
C VAL A 285 27.64 -9.03 -3.48
N ASP A 286 27.89 -9.77 -4.56
CA ASP A 286 27.90 -9.23 -5.91
C ASP A 286 26.53 -8.62 -6.27
N CYS A 287 25.44 -9.38 -6.09
CA CYS A 287 24.09 -8.88 -6.34
C CYS A 287 23.72 -7.64 -5.50
N SER A 288 24.28 -7.50 -4.30
CA SER A 288 24.08 -6.29 -3.49
C SER A 288 24.70 -5.05 -4.14
N TYR A 289 25.89 -5.17 -4.74
CA TYR A 289 26.51 -4.08 -5.49
C TYR A 289 25.75 -3.74 -6.78
N ILE A 290 25.30 -4.75 -7.52
CA ILE A 290 24.46 -4.55 -8.72
C ILE A 290 23.17 -3.83 -8.33
N LYS A 291 22.52 -4.26 -7.24
CA LYS A 291 21.31 -3.61 -6.72
C LYS A 291 21.59 -2.16 -6.33
N SER A 292 22.70 -1.85 -5.66
CA SER A 292 23.06 -0.46 -5.32
C SER A 292 23.28 0.41 -6.56
N ALA A 293 23.98 -0.09 -7.59
CA ALA A 293 24.19 0.64 -8.83
C ALA A 293 22.87 0.90 -9.56
N TYR A 294 22.02 -0.13 -9.66
CA TYR A 294 20.67 -0.03 -10.23
C TYR A 294 19.80 0.98 -9.47
N LEU A 295 19.81 0.97 -8.13
CA LEU A 295 19.01 1.91 -7.36
C LEU A 295 19.44 3.37 -7.60
N ILE A 296 20.74 3.65 -7.76
CA ILE A 296 21.21 5.01 -8.09
C ILE A 296 20.83 5.39 -9.51
N GLU A 297 20.93 4.47 -10.46
CA GLU A 297 20.51 4.69 -11.84
C GLU A 297 19.02 5.00 -11.94
N GLU A 298 18.17 4.21 -11.28
CA GLU A 298 16.72 4.31 -11.39
C GLU A 298 16.15 5.46 -10.53
N PHE A 299 16.68 5.63 -9.32
CA PHE A 299 16.10 6.52 -8.31
C PHE A 299 16.96 7.75 -7.98
N GLY A 300 18.11 7.93 -8.64
CA GLY A 300 18.97 9.10 -8.43
C GLY A 300 18.33 10.43 -8.86
N ASP A 301 17.25 10.39 -9.65
CA ASP A 301 16.37 11.53 -9.90
C ASP A 301 15.09 11.40 -9.04
N PRO A 302 14.88 12.30 -8.06
CA PRO A 302 13.65 12.32 -7.26
C PRO A 302 12.37 12.51 -8.08
N SER A 303 12.46 13.04 -9.30
CA SER A 303 11.30 13.19 -10.18
C SER A 303 10.63 11.86 -10.54
N THR A 304 11.39 10.75 -10.56
CA THR A 304 10.89 9.40 -10.87
C THR A 304 9.82 8.92 -9.88
N VAL A 305 9.91 9.36 -8.61
CA VAL A 305 8.99 8.96 -7.54
C VAL A 305 8.00 10.08 -7.16
N ASP A 306 8.09 11.26 -7.76
CA ASP A 306 7.22 12.39 -7.46
C ASP A 306 5.86 12.24 -8.20
N PRO A 307 4.75 11.97 -7.50
CA PRO A 307 3.44 11.90 -8.14
C PRO A 307 2.94 13.25 -8.67
N ALA A 308 3.48 14.38 -8.21
CA ALA A 308 3.07 15.72 -8.64
C ALA A 308 3.61 16.09 -10.02
N LEU A 309 4.67 15.41 -10.48
CA LEU A 309 5.30 15.61 -11.78
C LEU A 309 4.85 14.57 -12.82
N ASP A 310 4.16 13.52 -12.37
CA ASP A 310 3.64 12.47 -13.26
C ASP A 310 2.38 12.95 -13.98
N THR A 311 2.48 13.14 -15.30
CA THR A 311 1.39 13.62 -16.15
C THR A 311 0.24 12.64 -16.32
N ASP A 312 0.44 11.36 -15.99
CA ASP A 312 -0.65 10.39 -15.90
C ASP A 312 -1.47 10.55 -14.62
N ILE A 313 -0.89 11.18 -13.60
CA ILE A 313 -1.55 11.44 -12.32
C ILE A 313 -2.12 12.86 -12.27
N VAL A 314 -1.32 13.87 -12.60
CA VAL A 314 -1.67 15.29 -12.44
C VAL A 314 -1.51 16.04 -13.75
N GLY A 315 -2.47 16.91 -14.07
CA GLY A 315 -2.39 17.84 -15.19
C GLY A 315 -3.61 17.77 -16.10
N ALA A 316 -3.53 18.41 -17.27
CA ALA A 316 -4.66 18.51 -18.20
C ALA A 316 -5.19 17.16 -18.71
N SER A 317 -4.31 16.16 -18.83
CA SER A 317 -4.63 14.77 -19.19
C SER A 317 -4.52 13.79 -18.03
N GLY A 318 -4.16 14.27 -16.82
CA GLY A 318 -3.98 13.46 -15.64
C GLY A 318 -5.31 13.00 -15.04
N ILE A 319 -5.23 12.10 -14.05
CA ILE A 319 -6.38 11.67 -13.24
C ILE A 319 -6.97 12.84 -12.45
N PHE A 320 -6.10 13.68 -11.89
CA PHE A 320 -6.46 14.89 -11.17
C PHE A 320 -6.02 16.11 -11.96
N THR A 321 -6.89 17.12 -12.00
CA THR A 321 -6.47 18.43 -12.51
C THR A 321 -5.49 19.09 -11.53
N ASP A 322 -4.66 20.01 -12.02
CA ASP A 322 -3.79 20.82 -11.16
C ASP A 322 -4.58 21.54 -10.06
N ALA A 323 -5.77 22.05 -10.39
CA ALA A 323 -6.63 22.75 -9.45
C ALA A 323 -7.11 21.84 -8.31
N GLU A 324 -7.48 20.61 -8.62
CA GLU A 324 -7.88 19.62 -7.60
C GLU A 324 -6.70 19.16 -6.76
N PHE A 325 -5.55 18.89 -7.39
CA PHE A 325 -4.40 18.29 -6.73
C PHE A 325 -3.66 19.26 -5.81
N PHE A 326 -3.54 20.53 -6.21
CA PHE A 326 -2.80 21.56 -5.46
C PHE A 326 -3.67 22.44 -4.57
N ALA A 327 -4.99 22.24 -4.55
CA ALA A 327 -5.86 22.98 -3.64
C ALA A 327 -5.43 22.78 -2.16
N ASN A 328 -5.72 23.80 -1.35
CA ASN A 328 -5.48 23.77 0.09
C ASN A 328 -6.75 23.34 0.86
N ASN A 329 -7.30 22.19 0.50
CA ASN A 329 -8.49 21.63 1.14
C ASN A 329 -8.27 20.17 1.51
N ARG A 330 -9.27 19.55 2.13
CA ARG A 330 -9.20 18.15 2.55
C ARG A 330 -9.03 17.19 1.38
N GLN A 331 -9.84 17.36 0.33
CA GLN A 331 -9.83 16.48 -0.84
C GLN A 331 -8.45 16.41 -1.49
N ALA A 332 -7.83 17.56 -1.73
CA ALA A 332 -6.50 17.66 -2.32
C ALA A 332 -5.42 16.99 -1.46
N ARG A 333 -5.51 17.06 -0.13
CA ARG A 333 -4.60 16.31 0.76
C ARG A 333 -4.75 14.80 0.60
N GLU A 334 -5.99 14.31 0.50
CA GLU A 334 -6.26 12.89 0.30
C GLU A 334 -5.82 12.42 -1.10
N PHE A 335 -5.93 13.27 -2.13
CA PHE A 335 -5.40 13.00 -3.47
C PHE A 335 -3.88 12.90 -3.47
N ARG A 336 -3.18 13.86 -2.86
CA ARG A 336 -1.71 13.84 -2.72
C ARG A 336 -1.21 12.62 -1.95
N LYS A 337 -1.87 12.26 -0.85
CA LYS A 337 -1.58 11.05 -0.07
C LYS A 337 -1.75 9.78 -0.90
N THR A 338 -2.91 9.65 -1.55
CA THR A 338 -3.24 8.50 -2.40
C THR A 338 -2.24 8.36 -3.54
N ALA A 339 -1.98 9.45 -4.26
CA ALA A 339 -1.06 9.47 -5.39
C ALA A 339 0.37 9.07 -4.99
N SER A 340 0.84 9.48 -3.80
CA SER A 340 2.16 9.12 -3.30
C SER A 340 2.29 7.62 -3.03
N VAL A 341 1.31 7.01 -2.37
CA VAL A 341 1.30 5.55 -2.13
C VAL A 341 1.09 4.79 -3.45
N MET A 342 0.15 5.23 -4.27
CA MET A 342 -0.20 4.65 -5.57
C MET A 342 1.00 4.60 -6.52
N LYS A 343 1.72 5.72 -6.67
CA LYS A 343 2.92 5.80 -7.53
C LYS A 343 3.98 4.80 -7.10
N LEU A 344 4.27 4.71 -5.79
CA LEU A 344 5.27 3.79 -5.27
C LEU A 344 4.88 2.32 -5.46
N VAL A 345 3.62 1.97 -5.18
CA VAL A 345 3.16 0.56 -5.25
C VAL A 345 2.94 0.10 -6.69
N GLN A 346 2.28 0.89 -7.52
CA GLN A 346 1.93 0.49 -8.89
C GLN A 346 3.17 0.32 -9.76
N ASN A 347 4.21 1.13 -9.54
CA ASN A 347 5.51 1.00 -10.20
C ASN A 347 6.45 -0.01 -9.51
N ARG A 348 5.96 -0.75 -8.50
CA ARG A 348 6.69 -1.78 -7.75
C ARG A 348 7.92 -1.27 -6.98
N TYR A 349 7.97 0.03 -6.69
CA TYR A 349 8.96 0.58 -5.77
C TYR A 349 8.65 0.15 -4.33
N ALA A 350 7.36 -0.01 -4.01
CA ALA A 350 6.87 -0.64 -2.80
C ALA A 350 6.10 -1.94 -3.12
N GLY A 351 6.24 -2.98 -2.28
CA GLY A 351 5.55 -4.27 -2.48
C GLY A 351 4.04 -4.19 -2.25
N ALA A 352 3.63 -3.47 -1.20
CA ALA A 352 2.23 -3.16 -0.93
C ALA A 352 2.08 -1.81 -0.20
N GLY A 353 0.88 -1.21 -0.26
CA GLY A 353 0.60 0.10 0.34
C GLY A 353 -0.72 0.17 1.11
N THR A 354 -0.74 0.90 2.23
CA THR A 354 -1.98 1.29 2.93
C THR A 354 -2.25 2.79 2.80
N VAL A 355 -3.44 3.14 2.30
CA VAL A 355 -3.97 4.52 2.32
C VAL A 355 -5.07 4.62 3.37
N THR A 356 -4.87 5.47 4.37
CA THR A 356 -5.85 5.74 5.42
C THR A 356 -6.61 7.01 5.11
N LEU A 357 -7.93 6.88 4.99
CA LEU A 357 -8.85 8.00 4.85
C LEU A 357 -9.59 8.16 6.18
N GLY A 358 -9.45 9.32 6.83
CA GLY A 358 -10.04 9.56 8.16
C GLY A 358 -11.51 9.99 8.11
N GLY A 359 -12.19 9.99 9.26
CA GLY A 359 -13.52 10.58 9.40
C GLY A 359 -14.64 9.82 8.68
N TYR A 360 -14.53 8.48 8.66
CA TYR A 360 -15.59 7.56 8.25
C TYR A 360 -16.49 7.15 9.42
N ASP A 361 -16.24 7.71 10.60
CA ASP A 361 -17.15 7.66 11.74
C ASP A 361 -18.26 8.72 11.61
N TYR A 362 -19.10 8.59 10.59
CA TYR A 362 -20.12 9.59 10.22
C TYR A 362 -21.54 9.23 10.67
N HIS A 363 -21.69 8.50 11.78
CA HIS A 363 -23.00 8.19 12.37
C HIS A 363 -23.62 9.36 13.17
N THR A 364 -23.31 10.59 12.80
CA THR A 364 -23.67 11.83 13.51
C THR A 364 -25.07 12.33 13.18
N GLY A 365 -25.88 11.54 12.46
CA GLY A 365 -27.20 11.95 11.97
C GLY A 365 -27.17 12.79 10.69
N GLU A 366 -26.03 12.87 9.99
CA GLU A 366 -25.90 13.61 8.73
C GLU A 366 -25.55 12.66 7.58
N ARG A 367 -26.50 12.45 6.65
CA ARG A 367 -26.25 11.59 5.48
C ARG A 367 -25.29 12.25 4.50
N ALA A 368 -25.46 13.55 4.24
CA ALA A 368 -24.65 14.31 3.31
C ALA A 368 -23.14 14.19 3.59
N THR A 369 -22.75 14.31 4.85
CA THR A 369 -21.35 14.17 5.27
C THR A 369 -20.79 12.78 4.93
N GLY A 370 -21.57 11.72 5.12
CA GLY A 370 -21.18 10.36 4.72
C GLY A 370 -21.06 10.19 3.20
N GLU A 371 -22.00 10.74 2.42
CA GLU A 371 -21.95 10.71 0.95
C GLU A 371 -20.71 11.41 0.40
N ASP A 372 -20.31 12.55 0.95
CA ASP A 372 -19.10 13.28 0.54
C ASP A 372 -17.81 12.50 0.88
N ARG A 373 -17.81 11.77 2.01
CA ARG A 373 -16.70 10.91 2.41
C ARG A 373 -16.60 9.73 1.47
N ASP A 374 -17.71 9.05 1.21
CA ASP A 374 -17.75 7.95 0.26
C ASP A 374 -17.36 8.40 -1.14
N TYR A 375 -17.83 9.57 -1.61
CA TYR A 375 -17.37 10.15 -2.87
C TYR A 375 -15.85 10.36 -2.89
N LEU A 376 -15.27 10.91 -1.82
CA LEU A 376 -13.83 11.10 -1.70
C LEU A 376 -13.05 9.78 -1.73
N ALA A 377 -13.50 8.75 -1.00
CA ALA A 377 -12.94 7.40 -1.10
C ALA A 377 -13.04 6.87 -2.53
N GLY A 378 -14.20 7.04 -3.17
CA GLY A 378 -14.44 6.70 -4.56
C GLY A 378 -13.40 7.30 -5.50
N ARG A 379 -13.14 8.61 -5.38
CA ARG A 379 -12.13 9.31 -6.19
C ARG A 379 -10.73 8.72 -5.98
N CYS A 380 -10.34 8.47 -4.73
CA CYS A 380 -9.04 7.87 -4.43
C CYS A 380 -8.90 6.42 -4.93
N MET A 381 -9.95 5.60 -4.78
CA MET A 381 -9.96 4.23 -5.31
C MET A 381 -9.90 4.20 -6.83
N GLY A 382 -10.70 5.05 -7.47
CA GLY A 382 -10.73 5.20 -8.92
C GLY A 382 -9.37 5.65 -9.48
N ALA A 383 -8.68 6.56 -8.78
CA ALA A 383 -7.35 7.00 -9.18
C ALA A 383 -6.34 5.85 -9.22
N CYS A 384 -6.32 4.97 -8.22
CA CYS A 384 -5.46 3.78 -8.23
C CYS A 384 -5.75 2.86 -9.42
N LEU A 385 -7.03 2.64 -9.73
CA LEU A 385 -7.46 1.78 -10.84
C LEU A 385 -7.14 2.39 -12.22
N GLU A 386 -7.35 3.71 -12.37
CA GLU A 386 -7.02 4.43 -13.60
C GLU A 386 -5.51 4.53 -13.80
N TYR A 387 -4.72 4.72 -12.74
CA TYR A 387 -3.26 4.73 -12.85
C TYR A 387 -2.74 3.36 -13.26
N ALA A 388 -3.26 2.27 -12.66
CA ALA A 388 -2.97 0.90 -13.09
C ALA A 388 -3.28 0.68 -14.59
N HIS A 389 -4.37 1.29 -15.08
CA HIS A 389 -4.71 1.27 -16.49
C HIS A 389 -3.70 2.00 -17.37
N ARG A 390 -3.31 3.22 -16.98
CA ARG A 390 -2.36 4.05 -17.74
C ARG A 390 -0.96 3.44 -17.83
N VAL A 391 -0.49 2.84 -16.74
CA VAL A 391 0.83 2.17 -16.72
C VAL A 391 0.78 0.71 -17.20
N GLY A 392 -0.41 0.18 -17.50
CA GLY A 392 -0.57 -1.18 -18.03
C GLY A 392 -0.19 -2.30 -17.05
N ALA A 393 -0.32 -2.07 -15.74
CA ALA A 393 0.05 -3.05 -14.71
C ALA A 393 -1.17 -3.53 -13.92
N PRO A 394 -1.21 -4.80 -13.46
CA PRO A 394 -2.32 -5.30 -12.65
C PRO A 394 -2.38 -4.60 -11.29
N LEU A 395 -3.53 -4.65 -10.62
CA LEU A 395 -3.70 -4.13 -9.26
C LEU A 395 -4.77 -4.94 -8.53
N MET A 396 -4.49 -5.31 -7.28
CA MET A 396 -5.52 -5.67 -6.31
C MET A 396 -5.71 -4.50 -5.34
N LEU A 397 -6.92 -3.93 -5.34
CA LEU A 397 -7.33 -2.84 -4.47
C LEU A 397 -8.30 -3.39 -3.42
N TYR A 398 -7.93 -3.38 -2.15
CA TYR A 398 -8.76 -3.87 -1.04
C TYR A 398 -9.29 -2.70 -0.20
N VAL A 399 -10.52 -2.78 0.28
CA VAL A 399 -11.15 -1.69 1.04
C VAL A 399 -11.83 -2.26 2.28
N PHE A 400 -11.51 -1.69 3.43
CA PHE A 400 -12.04 -2.11 4.72
C PHE A 400 -12.24 -0.90 5.63
N SER A 401 -13.05 -1.08 6.68
CA SER A 401 -13.32 -0.07 7.70
C SER A 401 -13.28 -0.68 9.09
N ASP A 402 -12.91 0.15 10.06
CA ASP A 402 -12.87 -0.20 11.49
C ASP A 402 -14.25 -0.02 12.14
N GLY A 403 -15.22 -0.78 11.66
CA GLY A 403 -16.62 -0.70 12.06
C GLY A 403 -17.56 -0.52 10.88
N SER A 404 -18.84 -0.38 11.17
CA SER A 404 -19.89 -0.09 10.19
C SER A 404 -21.07 0.60 10.83
N VAL A 405 -21.92 1.20 10.01
CA VAL A 405 -23.06 2.00 10.46
C VAL A 405 -24.40 1.37 10.09
N SER A 406 -25.45 1.90 10.70
CA SER A 406 -26.84 1.62 10.35
C SER A 406 -27.69 2.89 10.41
N SER A 407 -28.76 2.88 9.63
CA SER A 407 -29.80 3.90 9.63
C SER A 407 -31.02 3.44 10.43
N ASN A 408 -31.71 4.40 11.04
CA ASN A 408 -33.04 4.20 11.64
C ASN A 408 -34.19 4.52 10.67
N GLY A 409 -33.88 4.83 9.40
CA GLY A 409 -34.85 5.11 8.35
C GLY A 409 -35.29 6.58 8.26
N ARG A 410 -34.79 7.48 9.10
CA ARG A 410 -34.99 8.92 8.92
C ARG A 410 -34.28 9.38 7.64
N ILE A 411 -35.02 10.07 6.77
CA ILE A 411 -34.53 10.50 5.47
C ILE A 411 -33.89 11.88 5.55
N ASP A 412 -32.74 12.04 4.90
CA ASP A 412 -32.11 13.32 4.61
C ASP A 412 -32.45 13.73 3.16
N ASP A 413 -33.47 14.56 3.02
CA ASP A 413 -33.97 15.08 1.74
C ASP A 413 -33.14 16.25 1.19
N SER A 414 -32.03 16.63 1.84
CA SER A 414 -31.12 17.62 1.28
C SER A 414 -30.47 17.10 -0.01
N GLU A 415 -29.99 18.02 -0.86
CA GLU A 415 -29.27 17.66 -2.09
C GLU A 415 -28.07 16.73 -1.81
N GLY A 416 -27.35 16.99 -0.72
CA GLY A 416 -26.23 16.14 -0.27
C GLY A 416 -26.68 14.83 0.38
N GLY A 417 -27.85 14.80 1.04
CA GLY A 417 -28.45 13.61 1.63
C GLY A 417 -29.04 12.63 0.62
N ARG A 418 -29.34 13.13 -0.59
CA ARG A 418 -29.81 12.36 -1.76
C ARG A 418 -31.10 11.56 -1.53
N GLY A 419 -31.92 11.99 -0.56
CA GLY A 419 -33.15 11.28 -0.19
C GLY A 419 -32.90 9.94 0.48
N LYS A 420 -31.72 9.73 1.08
CA LYS A 420 -31.33 8.47 1.72
C LYS A 420 -31.44 8.53 3.24
N GLY A 421 -31.38 7.36 3.87
CA GLY A 421 -31.42 7.23 5.32
C GLY A 421 -30.17 7.83 5.99
N GLU A 422 -30.39 8.64 7.04
CA GLU A 422 -29.37 9.17 7.94
C GLU A 422 -28.62 8.03 8.64
N TRP A 423 -27.32 8.20 8.86
CA TRP A 423 -26.53 7.29 9.67
C TRP A 423 -26.68 7.65 11.15
N THR A 424 -27.29 6.76 11.92
CA THR A 424 -27.73 7.08 13.29
C THR A 424 -27.03 6.27 14.37
N GLY A 425 -26.26 5.25 13.99
CA GLY A 425 -25.44 4.54 14.94
C GLY A 425 -24.59 3.46 14.32
N ASP A 426 -23.57 3.13 15.09
CA ASP A 426 -22.68 2.00 14.91
C ASP A 426 -23.39 0.65 14.91
N ASN A 427 -22.99 -0.25 14.01
CA ASN A 427 -23.57 -1.58 13.89
C ASN A 427 -22.61 -2.63 13.33
N GLN A 428 -21.96 -3.39 14.20
CA GLN A 428 -21.03 -4.48 13.84
C GLN A 428 -21.60 -5.55 12.90
N GLN A 429 -22.93 -5.66 12.80
CA GLN A 429 -23.60 -6.70 12.02
C GLN A 429 -23.78 -6.32 10.56
N THR A 430 -23.54 -5.06 10.17
CA THR A 430 -23.64 -4.59 8.78
C THR A 430 -22.27 -4.45 8.10
N ALA A 431 -21.20 -4.84 8.78
CA ALA A 431 -19.85 -4.73 8.29
C ALA A 431 -19.60 -5.65 7.08
N ALA A 432 -18.71 -5.19 6.22
CA ALA A 432 -18.21 -5.92 5.07
C ALA A 432 -16.91 -5.26 4.59
N SER A 433 -16.14 -6.00 3.81
CA SER A 433 -15.05 -5.44 3.01
C SER A 433 -15.24 -5.85 1.56
N PHE A 434 -14.50 -5.23 0.65
CA PHE A 434 -14.48 -5.67 -0.74
C PHE A 434 -13.11 -5.45 -1.34
N TYR A 435 -12.88 -6.08 -2.48
CA TYR A 435 -11.74 -5.74 -3.31
C TYR A 435 -12.16 -5.62 -4.77
N LEU A 436 -11.42 -4.79 -5.49
CA LEU A 436 -11.45 -4.67 -6.94
C LEU A 436 -10.10 -5.11 -7.49
N VAL A 437 -10.11 -5.71 -8.66
CA VAL A 437 -8.95 -6.18 -9.39
C VAL A 437 -8.98 -5.54 -10.76
N TYR A 438 -7.89 -4.87 -11.12
CA TYR A 438 -7.61 -4.46 -12.49
C TYR A 438 -6.66 -5.47 -13.12
N ASN A 439 -7.00 -5.96 -14.31
CA ASN A 439 -6.13 -6.81 -15.12
C ASN A 439 -5.92 -6.15 -16.49
N PRO A 440 -4.68 -5.81 -16.89
CA PRO A 440 -4.42 -5.10 -18.13
C PRO A 440 -4.77 -5.89 -19.41
N THR A 441 -4.96 -7.21 -19.31
CA THR A 441 -5.19 -8.08 -20.48
C THR A 441 -6.66 -8.33 -20.78
N SER A 442 -7.51 -8.39 -19.76
CA SER A 442 -8.94 -8.69 -19.89
C SER A 442 -9.67 -8.39 -18.59
N ARG A 443 -11.00 -8.31 -18.62
CA ARG A 443 -11.80 -8.26 -17.38
C ARG A 443 -11.53 -9.52 -16.54
N PRO A 444 -11.18 -9.38 -15.24
CA PRO A 444 -10.97 -10.55 -14.39
C PRO A 444 -12.19 -11.46 -14.34
N VAL A 445 -11.95 -12.77 -14.42
CA VAL A 445 -12.98 -13.81 -14.40
C VAL A 445 -13.38 -14.10 -12.96
N VAL A 446 -14.69 -14.09 -12.70
CA VAL A 446 -15.24 -14.31 -11.36
C VAL A 446 -15.36 -15.80 -11.07
N ARG A 447 -14.80 -16.25 -9.94
CA ARG A 447 -15.09 -17.54 -9.32
C ARG A 447 -16.21 -17.42 -8.30
N ASN A 448 -16.15 -16.40 -7.45
CA ASN A 448 -17.18 -16.08 -6.47
C ASN A 448 -17.24 -14.56 -6.17
N GLN A 449 -18.29 -13.88 -6.63
CA GLN A 449 -18.42 -12.43 -6.42
C GLN A 449 -18.83 -12.04 -5.00
N GLN A 450 -19.27 -12.99 -4.18
CA GLN A 450 -19.70 -12.75 -2.81
C GLN A 450 -19.23 -13.86 -1.87
N ILE A 451 -18.30 -13.52 -0.98
CA ILE A 451 -17.77 -14.45 0.03
C ILE A 451 -18.55 -14.26 1.33
N GLY A 452 -19.28 -15.29 1.76
CA GLY A 452 -20.27 -15.17 2.83
C GLY A 452 -21.56 -14.47 2.36
N TYR A 453 -22.47 -14.17 3.28
CA TYR A 453 -23.73 -13.49 2.94
C TYR A 453 -24.38 -12.77 4.12
N MET A 454 -25.35 -11.93 3.82
CA MET A 454 -26.24 -11.31 4.81
C MET A 454 -27.57 -12.06 4.92
N ARG A 455 -28.17 -12.04 6.11
CA ARG A 455 -29.57 -12.41 6.31
C ARG A 455 -30.48 -11.34 5.72
N SER A 456 -31.76 -11.67 5.59
CA SER A 456 -32.76 -10.78 4.98
C SER A 456 -32.90 -9.40 5.68
N ASP A 457 -32.47 -9.27 6.93
CA ASP A 457 -32.46 -8.05 7.74
C ASP A 457 -31.14 -7.26 7.67
N ALA A 458 -30.27 -7.59 6.70
CA ALA A 458 -28.94 -7.02 6.51
C ALA A 458 -27.93 -7.28 7.65
N SER A 459 -28.17 -8.28 8.50
CA SER A 459 -27.15 -8.76 9.42
C SER A 459 -26.27 -9.84 8.77
N VAL A 460 -24.95 -9.72 8.90
CA VAL A 460 -23.98 -10.74 8.47
C VAL A 460 -24.31 -12.10 9.07
N GLU A 461 -24.39 -13.14 8.24
CA GLU A 461 -24.49 -14.51 8.72
C GLU A 461 -23.10 -15.02 9.11
N THR A 462 -22.83 -15.14 10.41
CA THR A 462 -21.49 -15.51 10.90
C THR A 462 -21.09 -16.94 10.56
N ALA A 463 -22.06 -17.83 10.33
CA ALA A 463 -21.77 -19.19 9.87
C ALA A 463 -21.49 -19.29 8.35
N SER A 464 -21.62 -18.20 7.60
CA SER A 464 -21.52 -18.22 6.13
C SER A 464 -20.09 -18.42 5.61
N SER A 465 -19.09 -17.95 6.35
CA SER A 465 -17.66 -18.14 6.04
C SER A 465 -16.78 -17.91 7.27
N PRO A 466 -15.53 -18.40 7.29
CA PRO A 466 -14.56 -18.03 8.33
C PRO A 466 -14.38 -16.50 8.45
N ALA A 467 -14.30 -15.80 7.32
CA ALA A 467 -14.18 -14.33 7.27
C ALA A 467 -15.36 -13.59 7.93
N ALA A 468 -16.58 -14.15 7.84
CA ALA A 468 -17.78 -13.57 8.44
C ALA A 468 -17.74 -13.54 9.97
N ASN A 469 -16.99 -14.45 10.59
CA ASN A 469 -17.00 -14.63 12.04
C ASN A 469 -15.74 -14.09 12.74
N ASN A 470 -14.61 -13.97 12.04
CA ASN A 470 -13.34 -13.61 12.66
C ASN A 470 -12.48 -12.72 11.76
N VAL A 471 -12.06 -11.56 12.27
CA VAL A 471 -11.26 -10.58 11.54
C VAL A 471 -9.88 -11.13 11.10
N ASN A 472 -9.23 -11.98 11.90
CA ASN A 472 -7.98 -12.60 11.46
C ASN A 472 -8.20 -13.55 10.29
N GLN A 473 -9.35 -14.25 10.26
CA GLN A 473 -9.73 -15.11 9.14
C GLN A 473 -10.17 -14.28 7.93
N LEU A 474 -10.71 -13.07 8.12
CA LEU A 474 -10.90 -12.10 7.04
C LEU A 474 -9.56 -11.75 6.38
N VAL A 475 -8.55 -11.34 7.16
CA VAL A 475 -7.21 -11.04 6.61
C VAL A 475 -6.62 -12.26 5.90
N GLN A 476 -6.71 -13.45 6.48
CA GLN A 476 -6.26 -14.68 5.82
C GLN A 476 -7.01 -14.93 4.52
N THR A 477 -8.31 -14.63 4.44
CA THR A 477 -9.10 -14.74 3.21
C THR A 477 -8.62 -13.74 2.15
N VAL A 478 -8.27 -12.51 2.54
CA VAL A 478 -7.67 -11.53 1.61
C VAL A 478 -6.33 -12.02 1.07
N VAL A 479 -5.46 -12.56 1.94
CA VAL A 479 -4.18 -13.15 1.53
C VAL A 479 -4.38 -14.36 0.61
N LEU A 480 -5.38 -15.21 0.87
CA LEU A 480 -5.75 -16.31 0.00
C LEU A 480 -6.15 -15.81 -1.40
N ASN A 481 -7.00 -14.79 -1.47
CA ASN A 481 -7.41 -14.19 -2.75
C ASN A 481 -6.21 -13.55 -3.48
N TYR A 482 -5.31 -12.90 -2.75
CA TYR A 482 -4.08 -12.36 -3.32
C TYR A 482 -3.18 -13.46 -3.91
N MET A 483 -2.96 -14.55 -3.18
CA MET A 483 -2.19 -15.70 -3.67
C MET A 483 -2.89 -16.35 -4.88
N ALA A 484 -4.23 -16.47 -4.85
CA ALA A 484 -5.00 -17.01 -5.98
C ALA A 484 -4.84 -16.15 -7.25
N LEU A 485 -4.88 -14.81 -7.14
CA LEU A 485 -4.61 -13.91 -8.27
C LEU A 485 -3.22 -14.15 -8.89
N ASN A 486 -2.26 -14.57 -8.06
CA ASN A 486 -0.89 -14.89 -8.46
C ASN A 486 -0.67 -16.38 -8.81
N ASN A 487 -1.75 -17.16 -8.99
CA ASN A 487 -1.71 -18.60 -9.27
C ASN A 487 -0.97 -19.44 -8.20
N GLU A 488 -1.04 -19.00 -6.94
CA GLU A 488 -0.34 -19.59 -5.80
C GLU A 488 -1.27 -20.13 -4.71
N GLU A 489 -2.55 -20.33 -5.02
CA GLU A 489 -3.53 -20.90 -4.08
C GLU A 489 -3.03 -22.21 -3.43
N GLY A 490 -2.34 -23.05 -4.20
CA GLY A 490 -1.75 -24.31 -3.73
C GLY A 490 -0.65 -24.17 -2.67
N LEU A 491 -0.04 -22.99 -2.54
CA LEU A 491 1.01 -22.69 -1.56
C LEU A 491 0.45 -22.09 -0.26
N PHE A 492 -0.86 -21.84 -0.19
CA PHE A 492 -1.45 -21.12 0.93
C PHE A 492 -1.24 -21.80 2.29
N GLU A 493 -1.34 -23.14 2.36
CA GLU A 493 -1.08 -23.91 3.60
C GLU A 493 0.34 -23.63 4.14
N THR A 494 1.33 -23.58 3.23
CA THR A 494 2.73 -23.40 3.60
C THR A 494 3.03 -21.95 3.96
N THR A 495 2.53 -21.00 3.17
CA THR A 495 2.75 -19.56 3.40
C THR A 495 2.03 -19.08 4.65
N MET A 496 0.80 -19.52 4.85
CA MET A 496 -0.06 -19.15 5.99
C MET A 496 -0.24 -20.33 6.96
N ALA A 497 0.88 -20.96 7.35
CA ALA A 497 0.88 -22.06 8.30
C ALA A 497 0.09 -21.73 9.58
N GLY A 498 -0.85 -22.61 9.96
CA GLY A 498 -1.73 -22.40 11.11
C GLY A 498 -2.94 -21.50 10.83
N HIS A 499 -3.31 -21.27 9.56
CA HIS A 499 -4.50 -20.51 9.20
C HIS A 499 -5.81 -21.16 9.67
N GLY A 500 -6.87 -20.36 9.77
CA GLY A 500 -8.20 -20.77 10.21
C GLY A 500 -9.24 -20.98 9.11
N LEU A 501 -8.85 -21.05 7.82
CA LEU A 501 -9.81 -21.08 6.70
C LEU A 501 -10.43 -22.47 6.39
N GLY A 502 -10.06 -23.48 7.15
CA GLY A 502 -10.46 -24.88 6.92
C GLY A 502 -9.68 -25.56 5.79
N GLY A 503 -10.13 -26.75 5.39
CA GLY A 503 -9.46 -27.55 4.37
C GLY A 503 -9.66 -27.05 2.92
N PRO A 504 -9.07 -27.74 1.93
CA PRO A 504 -9.04 -27.28 0.53
C PRO A 504 -10.41 -26.89 -0.06
N SER A 505 -11.44 -27.72 0.12
CA SER A 505 -12.79 -27.42 -0.39
C SER A 505 -13.45 -26.21 0.27
N SER A 506 -13.05 -25.87 1.50
CA SER A 506 -13.52 -24.65 2.15
C SER A 506 -12.92 -23.41 1.48
N ARG A 507 -11.60 -23.44 1.23
CA ARG A 507 -10.84 -22.33 0.65
C ARG A 507 -11.22 -22.01 -0.79
N ASP A 508 -11.50 -23.03 -1.59
CA ASP A 508 -11.90 -22.81 -2.99
C ASP A 508 -13.16 -21.92 -3.09
N ARG A 509 -14.10 -22.05 -2.14
CA ARG A 509 -15.30 -21.21 -2.05
C ARG A 509 -15.02 -19.77 -1.56
N LEU A 510 -13.84 -19.53 -1.01
CA LEU A 510 -13.38 -18.24 -0.51
C LEU A 510 -12.55 -17.47 -1.54
N VAL A 511 -12.28 -18.05 -2.71
CA VAL A 511 -11.60 -17.36 -3.82
C VAL A 511 -12.63 -16.70 -4.71
N GLY A 512 -12.51 -15.39 -4.91
CA GLY A 512 -13.48 -14.63 -5.66
C GLY A 512 -13.15 -14.41 -7.13
N ILE A 513 -11.87 -14.30 -7.49
CA ILE A 513 -11.40 -14.03 -8.85
C ILE A 513 -10.38 -15.10 -9.25
N GLU A 514 -10.44 -15.54 -10.51
CA GLU A 514 -9.46 -16.46 -11.10
C GLU A 514 -8.06 -15.81 -11.23
N PRO A 515 -6.98 -16.61 -11.37
CA PRO A 515 -5.63 -16.07 -11.57
C PRO A 515 -5.54 -15.11 -12.76
N ILE A 516 -4.71 -14.07 -12.62
CA ILE A 516 -4.49 -13.04 -13.66
C ILE A 516 -3.02 -12.89 -14.09
N VAL A 517 -2.10 -13.59 -13.42
CA VAL A 517 -0.67 -13.66 -13.77
C VAL A 517 -0.17 -15.10 -13.81
#